data_AF-A0A0A9WVW8-F1
#
_entry.id   AF-A0A0A9WVW8-F1
#
_cell.length_a   1.000
_cell.length_b   1.000
_cell.length_c   1.000
_cell.angle_alpha   90.00
_cell.angle_beta   90.00
_cell.angle_gamma   90.00
#
_symmetry.space_group_name_H-M   'P 1'
#
loop_
_entity.id
_entity.type
_entity.pdbx_description
1 polymer ?
#
loop_
_entity_poly.entity_id
_entity_poly.type
_entity_poly.pdbx_seq_one_letter_code
_entity_poly.pdbx_strand_id
1 'polypeptide(L)'
;CATCNKRFTLQEALDRHSLIHTQDGPFPCDYCAAQMPDKALLRVHWRQVHAGNKSHMCQTCGESFYLKENLAKHSVRHDKLKPYRCVEPSCKKAFAYRSDLRKHE
;
A
#
# COMPACT_ATOMS: atom_id res chain seq x y z
N CYS A 1 -8.38 10.77 4.17
CA CYS A 1 -9.04 9.96 5.21
C CYS A 1 -8.67 10.54 6.56
N ALA A 2 -9.66 11.00 7.32
CA ALA A 2 -9.45 11.61 8.64
C ALA A 2 -8.88 10.60 9.67
N THR A 3 -9.26 9.31 9.55
CA THR A 3 -8.84 8.28 10.50
C THR A 3 -7.40 7.82 10.33
N CYS A 4 -6.90 7.71 9.10
CA CYS A 4 -5.56 7.14 8.83
C CYS A 4 -4.65 8.03 7.98
N ASN A 5 -5.03 9.30 7.75
CA ASN A 5 -4.29 10.28 6.96
C ASN A 5 -3.90 9.85 5.52
N LYS A 6 -4.48 8.76 5.00
CA LYS A 6 -4.33 8.39 3.58
C LYS A 6 -5.00 9.43 2.68
N ARG A 7 -4.29 9.83 1.62
CA ARG A 7 -4.75 10.79 0.61
C ARG A 7 -5.26 10.04 -0.62
N PHE A 8 -6.36 10.52 -1.18
CA PHE A 8 -7.00 9.99 -2.37
C PHE A 8 -7.19 11.15 -3.36
N THR A 9 -7.09 10.86 -4.65
CA THR A 9 -7.30 11.85 -5.72
C THR A 9 -8.77 12.04 -6.07
N LEU A 10 -9.62 11.06 -5.73
CA LEU A 10 -11.05 11.04 -6.00
C LEU A 10 -11.82 10.86 -4.69
N GLN A 11 -12.93 11.59 -4.53
CA GLN A 11 -13.79 11.50 -3.35
C GLN A 11 -14.39 10.09 -3.20
N GLU A 12 -14.89 9.49 -4.28
CA GLU A 12 -15.44 8.13 -4.28
C GLU A 12 -14.45 7.08 -3.76
N ALA A 13 -13.16 7.27 -4.07
CA ALA A 13 -12.10 6.38 -3.58
C ALA A 13 -11.86 6.57 -2.07
N LEU A 14 -12.01 7.80 -1.56
CA LEU A 14 -11.96 8.10 -0.13
C LEU A 14 -13.18 7.53 0.60
N ASP A 15 -14.38 7.65 0.04
CA ASP A 15 -15.62 7.12 0.64
C ASP A 15 -15.55 5.60 0.72
N ARG A 16 -15.21 4.94 -0.40
CA ARG A 16 -14.97 3.50 -0.44
C ARG A 16 -13.90 3.06 0.57
N HIS A 17 -12.81 3.81 0.68
CA HIS A 17 -11.77 3.52 1.67
C HIS A 17 -12.29 3.67 3.10
N SER A 18 -13.15 4.63 3.37
CA SER A 18 -13.60 4.93 4.74
C SER A 18 -14.43 3.79 5.33
N LEU A 19 -15.07 2.97 4.49
CA LEU A 19 -15.80 1.75 4.90
C LEU A 19 -14.93 0.75 5.68
N ILE A 20 -13.60 0.75 5.47
CA ILE A 20 -12.71 -0.14 6.24
C ILE A 20 -12.60 0.27 7.71
N HIS A 21 -12.86 1.54 8.05
CA HIS A 21 -12.77 2.05 9.42
C HIS A 21 -14.10 1.93 10.15
N THR A 22 -15.21 2.00 9.42
CA THR A 22 -16.56 1.94 9.99
C THR A 22 -17.04 0.50 10.19
N GLN A 23 -16.33 -0.50 9.65
CA GLN A 23 -16.80 -1.89 9.60
C GLN A 23 -18.17 -2.04 8.92
N ASP A 24 -18.50 -1.13 7.99
CA ASP A 24 -19.81 -1.05 7.34
C ASP A 24 -19.70 -1.37 5.84
N GLY A 25 -18.92 -2.42 5.53
CA GLY A 25 -18.60 -2.83 4.18
C GLY A 25 -19.53 -3.96 3.70
N PRO A 26 -19.97 -3.99 2.43
CA PRO A 26 -20.86 -5.04 1.95
C PRO A 26 -20.27 -6.46 1.97
N PHE A 27 -18.96 -6.61 2.25
CA PHE A 27 -18.28 -7.91 2.29
C PHE A 27 -17.73 -8.21 3.69
N PRO A 28 -18.49 -8.95 4.52
CA PRO A 28 -18.05 -9.34 5.84
C PRO A 28 -16.95 -10.41 5.79
N CYS A 29 -16.08 -10.42 6.80
CA CYS A 29 -15.17 -11.53 7.05
C CYS A 29 -15.86 -12.60 7.90
N ASP A 30 -15.78 -13.86 7.47
CA ASP A 30 -16.38 -14.97 8.21
C ASP A 30 -15.68 -15.30 9.54
N TYR A 31 -14.49 -14.72 9.79
CA TYR A 31 -13.62 -15.06 10.92
C TYR A 31 -13.42 -13.92 11.91
N CYS A 32 -13.88 -12.70 11.62
CA CYS A 32 -13.81 -11.56 12.52
C CYS A 32 -14.87 -10.50 12.18
N ALA A 33 -15.00 -9.46 13.02
CA ALA A 33 -15.96 -8.37 12.80
C ALA A 33 -15.59 -7.41 11.65
N ALA A 34 -14.49 -7.66 10.92
CA ALA A 34 -14.08 -6.79 9.83
C ALA A 34 -15.02 -6.92 8.63
N GLN A 35 -15.39 -5.78 8.06
CA GLN A 35 -16.11 -5.71 6.80
C GLN A 35 -15.31 -4.89 5.80
N MET A 36 -15.26 -5.36 4.55
CA MET A 36 -14.48 -4.75 3.48
C MET A 36 -15.38 -4.17 2.39
N PRO A 37 -14.94 -3.10 1.72
CA PRO A 37 -15.71 -2.48 0.64
C PRO A 37 -15.80 -3.34 -0.63
N ASP A 38 -14.89 -4.31 -0.81
CA ASP A 38 -14.91 -5.22 -1.96
C ASP A 38 -14.29 -6.60 -1.64
N LYS A 39 -14.58 -7.59 -2.50
CA LYS A 39 -14.08 -8.97 -2.36
C LYS A 39 -12.56 -9.08 -2.50
N ALA A 40 -11.91 -8.18 -3.24
CA ALA A 40 -10.47 -8.23 -3.42
C ALA A 40 -9.76 -7.85 -2.11
N LEU A 41 -10.21 -6.78 -1.47
CA LEU A 41 -9.74 -6.35 -0.17
C LEU A 41 -10.08 -7.35 0.95
N LEU A 42 -11.25 -8.02 0.90
CA LEU A 42 -11.55 -9.12 1.82
C LEU A 42 -10.55 -10.28 1.69
N ARG A 43 -10.21 -10.68 0.45
CA ARG A 43 -9.22 -11.74 0.20
C ARG A 43 -7.83 -11.36 0.73
N VAL A 44 -7.44 -10.10 0.56
CA VAL A 44 -6.16 -9.57 1.06
C VAL A 44 -6.16 -9.53 2.58
N HIS A 45 -7.23 -9.02 3.20
CA HIS A 45 -7.44 -9.03 4.65
C HIS A 45 -7.30 -10.45 5.20
N TRP A 46 -8.02 -11.42 4.62
CA TRP A 46 -7.98 -12.80 5.09
C TRP A 46 -6.56 -13.39 5.01
N ARG A 47 -5.85 -13.15 3.90
CA ARG A 47 -4.44 -13.59 3.77
C ARG A 47 -3.53 -12.98 4.82
N GLN A 48 -3.74 -11.70 5.13
CA GLN A 48 -2.90 -10.93 6.06
C GLN A 48 -3.14 -11.27 7.53
N VAL A 49 -4.41 -11.46 7.90
CA VAL A 49 -4.83 -11.53 9.31
C VAL A 49 -5.05 -12.98 9.75
N HIS A 50 -5.60 -13.83 8.88
CA HIS A 50 -6.03 -15.18 9.26
C HIS A 50 -5.10 -16.27 8.72
N ALA A 51 -4.70 -16.18 7.45
CA ALA A 51 -3.91 -17.25 6.83
C ALA A 51 -2.39 -17.09 7.00
N GLY A 52 -1.90 -15.87 7.21
CA GLY A 52 -0.46 -15.56 7.26
C GLY A 52 0.30 -15.84 5.96
N ASN A 53 -0.40 -16.11 4.84
CA ASN A 53 0.22 -16.56 3.60
C ASN A 53 0.70 -15.36 2.76
N LYS A 54 2.02 -15.11 2.82
CA LYS A 54 2.72 -14.17 1.94
C LYS A 54 3.06 -14.86 0.61
N SER A 55 2.24 -14.63 -0.42
CA SER A 55 2.35 -15.32 -1.71
C SER A 55 3.35 -14.71 -2.69
N HIS A 56 3.95 -13.56 -2.38
CA HIS A 56 4.82 -12.83 -3.31
C HIS A 56 6.23 -12.66 -2.74
N MET A 57 7.16 -13.53 -3.15
CA MET A 57 8.54 -13.54 -2.66
C MET A 57 9.48 -12.73 -3.56
N CYS A 58 10.31 -11.88 -2.96
CA CYS A 58 11.43 -11.24 -3.62
C CYS A 58 12.52 -12.25 -3.92
N GLN A 59 12.88 -12.41 -5.19
CA GLN A 59 13.94 -13.34 -5.60
C GLN A 59 15.35 -12.88 -5.19
N THR A 60 15.53 -11.57 -4.95
CA THR A 60 16.83 -11.00 -4.58
C THR A 60 17.18 -11.23 -3.11
N CYS A 61 16.20 -11.16 -2.20
CA CYS A 61 16.47 -11.25 -0.75
C CYS A 61 15.53 -12.19 0.03
N GLY A 62 14.65 -12.94 -0.65
CA GLY A 62 13.73 -13.90 -0.03
C GLY A 62 12.56 -13.29 0.75
N GLU A 63 12.48 -11.96 0.89
CA GLU A 63 11.42 -11.30 1.65
C GLU A 63 10.06 -11.50 0.94
N SER A 64 9.05 -11.92 1.70
CA SER A 64 7.72 -12.24 1.16
C SER A 64 6.64 -11.22 1.54
N PHE A 65 5.73 -10.98 0.60
CA PHE A 65 4.67 -9.97 0.67
C PHE A 65 3.29 -10.57 0.37
N TYR A 66 2.24 -9.96 0.93
CA TYR A 66 0.85 -10.35 0.68
C TYR A 66 0.30 -9.81 -0.65
N LEU A 67 0.90 -8.73 -1.17
CA LEU A 67 0.47 -8.02 -2.37
C LEU A 67 1.63 -7.87 -3.36
N LYS A 68 1.36 -8.13 -4.63
CA LYS A 68 2.34 -7.96 -5.73
C LYS A 68 2.85 -6.52 -5.82
N GLU A 69 1.98 -5.53 -5.59
CA GLU A 69 2.37 -4.12 -5.60
C GLU A 69 3.39 -3.77 -4.50
N ASN A 70 3.30 -4.42 -3.34
CA ASN A 70 4.26 -4.21 -2.25
C ASN A 70 5.61 -4.84 -2.58
N LEU A 71 5.61 -6.03 -3.20
CA LEU A 71 6.83 -6.62 -3.75
C LEU A 71 7.45 -5.70 -4.80
N ALA A 72 6.67 -5.15 -5.74
CA ALA A 72 7.17 -4.24 -6.77
C ALA A 72 7.83 -2.99 -6.17
N LYS A 73 7.18 -2.35 -5.18
CA LYS A 73 7.76 -1.21 -4.45
C LYS A 73 9.04 -1.59 -3.69
N HIS A 74 9.06 -2.77 -3.09
CA HIS A 74 10.24 -3.29 -2.41
C HIS A 74 11.41 -3.49 -3.39
N SER A 75 11.16 -4.05 -4.58
CA SER A 75 12.21 -4.35 -5.57
C SER A 75 12.98 -3.11 -6.04
N VAL A 76 12.34 -1.92 -6.06
CA VAL A 76 13.02 -0.64 -6.38
C VAL A 76 14.23 -0.38 -5.48
N ARG A 77 14.22 -0.89 -4.24
CA ARG A 77 15.35 -0.77 -3.30
C ARG A 77 16.59 -1.52 -3.78
N HIS A 78 16.42 -2.64 -4.48
CA HIS A 78 17.53 -3.46 -4.98
C HIS A 78 18.14 -2.88 -6.24
N ASP A 79 17.31 -2.35 -7.14
CA ASP A 79 17.76 -1.84 -8.43
C ASP A 79 18.52 -0.51 -8.32
N LYS A 80 18.62 0.07 -7.12
CA LYS A 80 19.17 1.42 -6.83
C LYS A 80 18.59 2.52 -7.73
N LEU A 81 17.44 2.25 -8.34
CA LEU A 81 16.74 3.19 -9.20
C LEU A 81 16.19 4.31 -8.33
N LYS A 82 16.58 5.54 -8.66
CA LYS A 82 16.11 6.76 -8.01
C LYS A 82 15.32 7.60 -9.03
N PRO A 83 14.11 7.15 -9.41
CA PRO A 83 13.35 7.78 -10.48
C PRO A 83 12.82 9.17 -10.10
N TYR A 84 12.74 9.47 -8.80
CA TYR A 84 12.20 10.74 -8.31
C TYR A 84 13.34 11.71 -8.01
N ARG A 85 13.50 12.75 -8.83
CA ARG A 85 14.52 13.79 -8.65
C ARG A 85 13.91 15.05 -8.05
N CYS A 86 14.68 15.76 -7.23
CA CYS A 86 14.31 17.08 -6.75
C CYS A 86 14.15 18.04 -7.94
N VAL A 87 13.11 18.89 -7.89
CA VAL A 87 12.82 19.86 -8.95
C VAL A 87 13.74 21.09 -8.85
N GLU A 88 14.27 21.37 -7.65
CA GLU A 88 15.21 22.48 -7.45
C GLU A 88 16.51 22.30 -8.26
N PRO A 89 16.86 23.24 -9.17
CA PRO A 89 18.02 23.09 -10.06
C PRO A 89 19.36 22.99 -9.32
N SER A 90 19.45 23.62 -8.14
CA SER A 90 20.63 23.55 -7.27
C SER A 90 20.75 22.21 -6.53
N CYS A 91 19.66 21.45 -6.44
CA CYS A 91 19.60 20.20 -5.70
C CYS A 91 19.70 18.97 -6.63
N LYS A 92 20.81 18.24 -6.54
CA LYS A 92 21.04 17.01 -7.33
C LYS A 92 20.52 15.73 -6.66
N LYS A 93 19.67 15.84 -5.62
CA LYS A 93 19.18 14.69 -4.87
C LYS A 93 18.13 13.92 -5.66
N ALA A 94 18.21 12.59 -5.58
CA ALA A 94 17.25 11.67 -6.16
C ALA A 94 16.87 10.58 -5.16
N PHE A 95 15.64 10.12 -5.25
CA PHE A 95 14.97 9.26 -4.28
C PHE A 95 14.35 8.04 -4.95
N ALA A 96 14.38 6.91 -4.25
CA ALA A 96 13.74 5.67 -4.69
C ALA A 96 12.21 5.76 -4.59
N TYR A 97 11.69 6.53 -3.64
CA TYR A 97 10.26 6.68 -3.38
C TYR A 97 9.80 8.13 -3.45
N ARG A 98 8.61 8.35 -4.01
CA ARG A 98 7.97 9.68 -4.09
C ARG A 98 7.68 10.28 -2.71
N SER A 99 7.42 9.43 -1.71
CA SER A 99 7.22 9.87 -0.33
C SER A 99 8.47 10.53 0.26
N ASP A 100 9.66 10.07 -0.14
CA ASP A 100 10.92 10.60 0.38
C ASP A 100 11.27 11.92 -0.29
N LEU A 101 11.01 12.03 -1.60
CA LEU A 101 11.09 13.30 -2.31
C LEU A 101 10.17 14.34 -1.66
N ARG A 102 8.90 14.01 -1.39
CA ARG A 102 7.95 14.95 -0.74
C ARG A 102 8.33 15.34 0.69
N LYS A 103 9.15 14.54 1.40
CA LYS A 103 9.69 14.93 2.71
C LYS A 103 10.92 15.82 2.59
N HIS A 104 11.59 15.76 1.45
CA HIS A 104 12.78 16.54 1.16
C HIS A 104 12.42 17.93 0.60
N GLU A 105 11.42 17.99 -0.27
CA GLU A 105 10.75 19.22 -0.75
C GLU A 105 9.98 19.90 0.39
#